data_AF-A0A7V8BNV3-F1
#
_entry.id   AF-A0A7V8BNV3-F1
#
_cell.length_a   1.000
_cell.length_b   1.000
_cell.length_c   1.000
_cell.angle_alpha   90.00
_cell.angle_beta   90.00
_cell.angle_gamma   90.00
#
_symmetry.space_group_name_H-M   'P 1'
#
loop_
_entity.id
_entity.type
_entity.pdbx_description
1 polymer ?
#
loop_
_entity_poly.entity_id
_entity_poly.type
_entity_poly.pdbx_seq_one_letter_code
_entity_poly.pdbx_strand_id
1 'polypeptide(L)' 'MRLPQFKAINTLLGNLKTAITGSYHAFDFATYAHRYLAEFQYRFNRLFNMKTILSRLLTAPVLAPPSSGQVLRVAEVSR' A
#
# COMPACT_ATOMS: atom_id res chain seq x y z
N MET A 1 -0.38 16.80 27.15
CA MET A 1 0.74 17.24 26.30
C MET A 1 0.41 16.94 24.84
N ARG A 2 0.33 17.96 23.97
CA ARG A 2 0.06 17.75 22.53
C ARG A 2 1.40 17.65 21.80
N LEU A 3 1.94 16.44 21.68
CA LEU A 3 3.19 16.20 20.96
C LEU A 3 2.95 16.35 19.45
N PRO A 4 3.62 17.28 18.73
CA PRO A 4 3.44 17.46 17.28
C PRO A 4 3.67 16.18 16.48
N GLN A 5 4.55 15.30 16.96
CA GLN A 5 4.83 13.99 16.36
C GLN A 5 3.58 13.10 16.33
N PHE A 6 2.77 13.11 17.39
CA PHE A 6 1.52 12.34 17.42
C PHE A 6 0.50 12.89 16.43
N LYS A 7 0.50 14.19 16.14
CA LYS A 7 -0.35 14.75 15.08
C LYS A 7 0.03 14.18 13.71
N ALA A 8 1.33 14.15 13.40
CA ALA A 8 1.82 13.59 12.13
C ALA A 8 1.50 12.09 12.00
N ILE A 9 1.71 11.32 13.06
CA ILE A 9 1.36 9.89 13.11
C ILE A 9 -0.14 9.69 12.89
N ASN A 10 -0.99 10.45 13.58
CA ASN A 10 -2.44 10.35 13.41
C ASN A 10 -2.89 10.72 11.99
N THR A 11 -2.26 11.71 11.37
CA THR A 11 -2.53 12.04 9.96
C THR A 11 -2.13 10.89 9.04
N LEU A 12 -0.96 10.28 9.27
CA LEU A 12 -0.51 9.11 8.50
C LEU A 12 -1.48 7.93 8.64
N LEU A 13 -1.90 7.61 9.86
CA LEU A 13 -2.87 6.53 10.13
C LEU A 13 -4.26 6.85 9.56
N GLY A 14 -4.70 8.10 9.61
CA GLY A 14 -5.92 8.55 8.98
C GLY A 14 -5.89 8.35 7.47
N ASN A 15 -4.81 8.76 6.81
CA ASN A 15 -4.62 8.57 5.38
C ASN A 15 -4.54 7.09 5.00
N LEU A 16 -3.87 6.26 5.80
CA LEU A 16 -3.82 4.81 5.63
C LEU A 16 -5.22 4.20 5.65
N LYS A 17 -6.01 4.54 6.68
CA LYS A 17 -7.39 4.07 6.80
C LYS A 17 -8.23 4.48 5.60
N THR A 18 -8.18 5.76 5.21
CA THR A 18 -8.93 6.27 4.05
C THR A 18 -8.52 5.58 2.75
N ALA A 19 -7.23 5.37 2.52
CA ALA A 19 -6.73 4.69 1.32
C ALA A 19 -7.23 3.24 1.25
N ILE A 20 -7.18 2.51 2.37
CA ILE A 20 -7.66 1.13 2.42
C ILE A 20 -9.18 1.07 2.19
N THR A 21 -9.96 1.81 2.96
CA THR A 21 -11.43 1.78 2.88
C THR A 21 -11.95 2.30 1.53
N GLY A 22 -11.25 3.24 0.89
CA GLY A 22 -11.64 3.76 -0.42
C GLY A 22 -11.24 2.87 -1.60
N SER A 23 -10.20 2.04 -1.47
CA SER A 23 -9.69 1.20 -2.57
C SER A 23 -10.27 -0.22 -2.53
N TYR A 24 -10.37 -0.81 -1.33
CA TYR A 24 -10.73 -2.21 -1.16
C TYR A 24 -12.18 -2.36 -0.73
N HIS A 25 -13.00 -2.97 -1.60
CA HIS A 25 -14.42 -3.22 -1.33
C HIS A 25 -14.65 -4.54 -0.57
N ALA A 26 -13.68 -5.47 -0.67
CA ALA A 26 -13.58 -6.66 0.16
C ALA A 26 -12.23 -6.61 0.89
N PHE A 27 -12.28 -6.45 2.22
CA PHE A 27 -11.08 -6.28 3.04
C PHE A 27 -10.81 -7.54 3.86
N ASP A 28 -9.79 -8.29 3.45
CA ASP A 28 -9.24 -9.41 4.23
C ASP A 28 -7.82 -9.07 4.68
N PHE A 29 -7.71 -8.47 5.87
CA PHE A 29 -6.43 -8.07 6.44
C PHE A 29 -5.57 -9.28 6.82
N ALA A 30 -6.17 -10.35 7.35
CA ALA A 30 -5.43 -11.51 7.80
C ALA A 30 -4.63 -12.14 6.64
N THR A 31 -5.25 -12.20 5.47
CA THR A 31 -4.64 -12.76 4.26
C THR A 31 -3.69 -11.75 3.58
N TYR A 32 -4.07 -10.48 3.47
CA TYR A 32 -3.39 -9.52 2.57
C TYR A 32 -2.73 -8.31 3.25
N ALA A 33 -2.59 -8.29 4.58
CA ALA A 33 -2.01 -7.17 5.32
C ALA A 33 -0.71 -6.63 4.71
N HIS A 34 0.23 -7.52 4.41
CA HIS A 34 1.52 -7.13 3.83
C HIS A 34 1.37 -6.39 2.49
N ARG A 35 0.42 -6.82 1.63
CA ARG A 35 0.19 -6.18 0.32
C ARG A 35 -0.44 -4.80 0.48
N TYR A 36 -1.45 -4.68 1.34
CA TYR A 36 -2.10 -3.40 1.62
C TYR A 36 -1.11 -2.37 2.16
N LEU A 37 -0.26 -2.79 3.12
CA LEU A 37 0.73 -1.90 3.72
C LEU A 37 1.87 -1.57 2.73
N ALA A 38 2.34 -2.53 1.93
CA ALA A 38 3.37 -2.29 0.92
C ALA A 38 2.89 -1.31 -0.17
N GLU A 39 1.64 -1.44 -0.63
CA GLU A 39 1.05 -0.50 -1.58
C GLU A 39 0.95 0.90 -0.98
N PHE A 40 0.42 1.01 0.25
CA PHE A 40 0.33 2.30 0.93
C PHE A 40 1.71 2.93 1.09
N GLN A 41 2.71 2.17 1.54
CA GLN A 41 4.09 2.64 1.67
C GLN A 41 4.67 3.11 0.33
N TYR A 42 4.45 2.35 -0.75
CA TYR A 42 4.91 2.73 -2.09
C TYR A 42 4.36 4.08 -2.52
N ARG A 43 3.05 4.33 -2.29
CA ARG A 43 2.39 5.59 -2.62
C ARG A 43 2.81 6.72 -1.67
N PHE A 44 2.89 6.44 -0.37
CA PHE A 44 3.25 7.40 0.68
C PHE A 44 4.67 7.96 0.48
N ASN A 45 5.65 7.12 0.18
CA ASN A 45 7.03 7.53 -0.08
C ASN A 45 7.19 8.43 -1.32
N ARG A 46 6.16 8.51 -2.16
CA ARG A 46 6.15 9.27 -3.42
C ARG A 46 5.04 10.33 -3.43
N LEU A 47 4.33 10.52 -2.32
CA LEU A 47 3.14 11.36 -2.22
C LEU A 47 3.42 12.83 -2.59
N PHE A 48 4.67 13.27 -2.43
CA PHE A 48 5.13 14.62 -2.77
C PHE A 48 5.25 14.89 -4.29
N ASN A 49 5.20 13.87 -5.15
CA ASN A 49 5.22 14.03 -6.60
C ASN A 49 4.13 13.18 -7.28
N MET A 50 2.87 13.51 -6.99
CA MET A 50 1.69 12.83 -7.52
C MET A 50 1.68 12.70 -9.04
N LYS A 51 2.20 13.69 -9.78
CA LYS A 51 2.24 13.64 -11.26
C LYS A 51 2.98 12.42 -11.80
N THR A 52 3.93 11.88 -11.03
CA THR A 52 4.72 10.73 -11.44
C THR A 52 4.09 9.39 -11.06
N ILE A 53 3.11 9.36 -10.18
CA ILE A 53 2.66 8.10 -9.57
C ILE A 53 2.01 7.17 -10.59
N LEU A 54 1.20 7.71 -11.50
CA LEU A 54 0.51 6.93 -12.53
C LEU A 54 1.51 6.29 -13.49
N SER A 55 2.42 7.09 -14.07
CA SER A 55 3.45 6.57 -14.98
C SER A 55 4.30 5.50 -14.32
N ARG A 56 4.66 5.68 -13.04
CA ARG A 56 5.47 4.68 -12.33
C ARG A 56 4.71 3.40 -11.99
N LEU A 57 3.41 3.49 -11.68
CA LEU A 57 2.57 2.30 -11.49
C LEU A 57 2.43 1.49 -12.78
N LEU A 58 2.49 2.14 -13.96
CA LEU A 58 2.52 1.46 -15.25
C LEU A 58 3.89 0.85 -15.56
N THR A 59 5.00 1.56 -15.28
CA THR A 59 6.35 1.09 -15.59
C THR A 59 6.87 0.04 -14.61
N ALA A 60 6.52 0.11 -13.32
CA ALA A 60 7.07 -0.77 -12.30
C ALA A 60 6.79 -2.27 -12.55
N PRO A 61 5.58 -2.70 -12.96
CA PRO A 61 5.33 -4.10 -13.31
C PRO A 61 6.12 -4.57 -14.53
N VAL A 62 6.35 -3.70 -15.51
CA VAL A 62 7.12 -4.01 -16.73
C VAL A 62 8.60 -4.26 -16.39
N LEU A 63 9.14 -3.55 -15.42
CA LEU A 63 10.53 -3.70 -14.97
C LEU A 63 10.72 -4.79 -13.91
N ALA A 64 9.64 -5.31 -13.33
CA ALA A 64 9.73 -6.34 -12.30
C ALA A 64 10.14 -7.68 -12.95
N PRO A 65 10.98 -8.48 -12.28
CA PRO A 65 11.25 -9.84 -12.71
C PRO A 65 9.95 -10.66 -12.81
N PRO A 66 9.85 -11.59 -13.77
CA PRO A 66 8.69 -12.46 -13.85
C PRO A 66 8.54 -13.25 -12.53
N SER A 67 7.32 -13.29 -12.01
CA SER A 67 6.98 -14.02 -10.80
C SER A 67 5.98 -15.13 -11.14
N SER A 68 6.19 -16.32 -10.60
CA SER A 68 5.24 -17.42 -10.81
C SER A 68 3.91 -17.15 -10.11
N GLY A 69 2.83 -17.75 -10.60
CA GLY A 69 1.51 -17.63 -9.97
C GLY A 69 1.51 -18.11 -8.51
N GLN A 70 2.35 -19.08 -8.16
CA GLN A 70 2.51 -19.56 -6.79
C GLN A 70 3.07 -18.46 -5.88
N VAL A 71 4.12 -17.75 -6.32
CA VAL A 71 4.69 -16.61 -5.58
C VAL A 71 3.65 -15.50 -5.41
N LEU A 72 2.88 -15.22 -6.47
CA LEU A 72 1.80 -14.23 -6.43
C LEU A 72 0.61 -14.64 -5.56
N ARG A 73 0.52 -15.89 -5.12
CA ARG A 73 -0.55 -16.39 -4.23
C ARG A 73 -0.08 -16.75 -2.84
N VAL A 74 1.19 -16.50 -2.49
CA VAL A 74 1.72 -16.80 -1.14
C VAL A 74 0.84 -16.25 -0.01
N ALA A 75 0.27 -15.06 -0.20
CA ALA A 75 -0.65 -14.45 0.77
C ALA A 75 -1.91 -15.31 1.03
N GLU A 76 -2.40 -16.04 0.01
CA GLU A 76 -3.60 -16.89 0.07
C GLU A 76 -3.31 -18.28 0.67
N VAL A 77 -2.04 -18.71 0.67
CA VAL A 77 -1.63 -20.05 1.15
C VAL A 77 -1.53 -20.10 2.68
N SER A 78 -1.29 -18.97 3.34
CA SER A 78 -1.06 -18.87 4.79
C SER A 78 -2.35 -18.89 5.64
N ARG A 79 -3.43 -19.49 5.15
CA ARG A 79 -4.73 -19.51 5.85
C ARG A 79 -4.87 -20.68 6.82
#